data_AF-A0A1C2HEA1-F1
#
_entry.id   AF-A0A1C2HEA1-F1
#
_cell.length_a   1.000
_cell.length_b   1.000
_cell.length_c   1.000
_cell.angle_alpha   90.00
_cell.angle_beta   90.00
_cell.angle_gamma   90.00
#
_symmetry.space_group_name_H-M   'P 1'
#
loop_
_entity.id
_entity.type
_entity.pdbx_description
1 polymer ?
#
loop_
_entity_poly.entity_id
_entity_poly.type
_entity_poly.pdbx_seq_one_letter_code
_entity_poly.pdbx_strand_id
1 'polypeptide(L)'
;MNEISPPDTSRDPKKDQLLSFKATGRPLALSEVHGEFTRMRDVLDKPLTAAIATTITAKSGSHLLKLVSPRVDGDHAVLRIDPPQANRRASILPSVNAPDIPFCKVVFRPLEVAGNAPMSVVDHILNPVEDSSALLADFGRVFGADVLDALRAGLLNPAKVPLKLGAGEFPIIFVPRAGGGDLQITPVSPASTFMGIKRVSDAYFLPKTADNPHPLRARWTKQAVSSKPQNISGAIGGPRLRFMASMPTVMQQAEAELHRFAQGGGFPRWREDGIDRQVLGYAQALDADRTYNNADTRAALDSRADRLIREAHQFIADIIAEAEAMAQGRALMPPAIAQVLLRRSWKKDERDVAIQALSSPHFTDRVRKSGLEEELQ
;
A
#
# COMPACT_ATOMS: atom_id res chain seq x y z
N MET A 1 -18.79 -11.70 26.57
CA MET A 1 -18.44 -13.12 26.44
C MET A 1 -19.68 -13.82 25.92
N ASN A 2 -19.68 -14.23 24.65
CA ASN A 2 -20.66 -15.17 24.12
C ASN A 2 -19.92 -16.49 23.96
N GLU A 3 -20.37 -17.53 24.64
CA GLU A 3 -19.87 -18.88 24.45
C GLU A 3 -20.07 -19.27 22.98
N ILE A 4 -18.98 -19.52 22.27
CA ILE A 4 -19.03 -20.15 20.95
C ILE A 4 -19.22 -21.64 21.25
N SER A 5 -20.48 -22.07 21.30
CA SER A 5 -20.81 -23.49 21.33
C SER A 5 -20.17 -24.19 20.11
N PRO A 6 -19.63 -25.41 20.25
CA PRO A 6 -19.17 -26.19 19.12
C PRO A 6 -20.33 -26.39 18.12
N PRO A 7 -20.04 -26.49 16.81
CA PRO A 7 -21.07 -26.65 15.80
C PRO A 7 -21.85 -27.95 16.08
N ASP A 8 -23.13 -27.79 16.38
CA ASP A 8 -24.09 -28.88 16.53
C ASP A 8 -24.29 -29.54 15.16
N THR A 9 -23.63 -30.67 14.94
CA THR A 9 -23.68 -31.45 13.68
C THR A 9 -25.00 -32.19 13.49
N SER A 10 -25.93 -32.12 14.46
CA SER A 10 -27.18 -32.90 14.49
C SER A 10 -28.43 -32.12 14.06
N ARG A 11 -28.35 -30.79 13.93
CA ARG A 11 -29.49 -29.96 13.55
C ARG A 11 -29.48 -29.64 12.06
N ASP A 12 -30.64 -29.82 11.44
CA ASP A 12 -30.85 -29.38 10.06
C ASP A 12 -30.52 -27.88 9.92
N PRO A 13 -29.73 -27.50 8.90
CA PRO A 13 -29.28 -26.13 8.74
C PRO A 13 -30.46 -25.19 8.48
N LYS A 14 -30.43 -24.03 9.11
CA LYS A 14 -31.46 -22.98 8.91
C LYS A 14 -31.37 -22.37 7.52
N LYS A 15 -32.43 -21.68 7.06
CA LYS A 15 -32.48 -21.02 5.74
C LYS A 15 -31.29 -20.10 5.47
N ASP A 16 -30.83 -19.35 6.48
CA ASP A 16 -29.67 -18.45 6.38
C ASP A 16 -28.32 -19.18 6.28
N GLN A 17 -28.23 -20.40 6.81
CA GLN A 17 -27.06 -21.28 6.66
C GLN A 17 -27.06 -22.00 5.30
N LEU A 18 -28.23 -22.41 4.81
CA LEU A 18 -28.41 -23.00 3.48
C LEU A 18 -28.13 -21.99 2.37
N LEU A 19 -28.63 -20.76 2.52
CA LEU A 19 -28.41 -19.66 1.59
C LEU A 19 -27.30 -18.73 2.10
N SER A 20 -26.06 -19.21 2.06
CA SER A 20 -24.85 -18.51 2.52
C SER A 20 -23.71 -18.63 1.51
N PHE A 21 -22.78 -17.67 1.52
CA PHE A 21 -21.50 -17.78 0.79
C PHE A 21 -20.40 -18.47 1.62
N LYS A 22 -20.77 -19.06 2.77
CA LYS A 22 -19.87 -19.77 3.68
C LYS A 22 -20.30 -21.23 3.77
N ALA A 23 -19.33 -22.10 4.01
CA ALA A 23 -19.58 -23.48 4.40
C ALA A 23 -20.38 -23.54 5.71
N THR A 24 -21.11 -24.63 5.90
CA THR A 24 -21.98 -24.84 7.07
C THR A 24 -21.23 -25.39 8.28
N GLY A 25 -19.98 -25.84 8.11
CA GLY A 25 -19.22 -26.58 9.12
C GLY A 25 -19.69 -28.01 9.28
N ARG A 26 -20.39 -28.57 8.27
CA ARG A 26 -21.01 -29.90 8.30
C ARG A 26 -20.50 -30.73 7.12
N PRO A 27 -19.53 -31.63 7.35
CA PRO A 27 -19.08 -32.56 6.33
C PRO A 27 -20.23 -33.45 5.82
N LEU A 28 -20.29 -33.67 4.52
CA LEU A 28 -21.28 -34.49 3.81
C LEU A 28 -20.61 -35.71 3.21
N ALA A 29 -21.24 -36.87 3.30
CA ALA A 29 -20.91 -37.96 2.40
C ALA A 29 -21.37 -37.62 0.97
N LEU A 30 -20.68 -38.15 -0.05
CA LEU A 30 -21.04 -37.88 -1.46
C LEU A 30 -22.50 -38.25 -1.77
N SER A 31 -23.01 -39.33 -1.17
CA SER A 31 -24.40 -39.77 -1.30
C SER A 31 -25.44 -38.81 -0.71
N GLU A 32 -25.03 -37.88 0.17
CA GLU A 32 -25.93 -36.93 0.84
C GLU A 32 -26.05 -35.60 0.08
N VAL A 33 -25.19 -35.38 -0.92
CA VAL A 33 -25.11 -34.13 -1.70
C VAL A 33 -26.44 -33.83 -2.40
N HIS A 34 -27.10 -34.83 -2.97
CA HIS A 34 -28.43 -34.67 -3.59
C HIS A 34 -29.47 -34.12 -2.60
N GLY A 35 -29.48 -34.66 -1.38
CA GLY A 35 -30.38 -34.21 -0.31
C GLY A 35 -30.08 -32.79 0.12
N GLU A 36 -28.81 -32.42 0.21
CA GLU A 36 -28.39 -31.05 0.52
C GLU A 36 -28.83 -30.05 -0.57
N PHE A 37 -28.66 -30.37 -1.85
CA PHE A 37 -29.16 -29.52 -2.94
C PHE A 37 -30.69 -29.39 -2.91
N THR A 38 -31.41 -30.47 -2.61
CA THR A 38 -32.87 -30.46 -2.48
C THR A 38 -33.30 -29.47 -1.40
N ARG A 39 -32.66 -29.50 -0.22
CA ARG A 39 -32.92 -28.53 0.85
C ARG A 39 -32.64 -27.09 0.42
N MET A 40 -31.56 -26.85 -0.32
CA MET A 40 -31.26 -25.52 -0.86
C MET A 40 -32.31 -25.02 -1.84
N ARG A 41 -32.83 -25.91 -2.71
CA ARG A 41 -33.91 -25.59 -3.66
C ARG A 41 -35.18 -25.22 -2.91
N ASP A 42 -35.56 -26.00 -1.91
CA ASP A 42 -36.84 -25.86 -1.21
C ASP A 42 -36.92 -24.56 -0.38
N VAL A 43 -35.79 -23.95 -0.03
CA VAL A 43 -35.76 -22.64 0.66
C VAL A 43 -35.70 -21.43 -0.28
N LEU A 44 -35.59 -21.64 -1.59
CA LEU A 44 -35.66 -20.56 -2.58
C LEU A 44 -37.13 -20.17 -2.81
N ASP A 45 -37.40 -18.86 -2.81
CA ASP A 45 -38.75 -18.35 -3.07
C ASP A 45 -39.14 -18.42 -4.56
N LYS A 46 -38.16 -18.68 -5.45
CA LYS A 46 -38.30 -18.78 -6.90
C LYS A 46 -37.36 -19.86 -7.45
N PRO A 47 -37.68 -20.51 -8.57
CA PRO A 47 -36.78 -21.50 -9.17
C PRO A 47 -35.52 -20.84 -9.73
N LEU A 48 -34.38 -21.53 -9.60
CA LEU A 48 -33.17 -21.23 -10.34
C LEU A 48 -33.35 -21.71 -11.79
N THR A 49 -33.24 -20.81 -12.77
CA THR A 49 -33.44 -21.12 -14.19
C THR A 49 -32.16 -20.92 -15.00
N ALA A 50 -32.10 -21.48 -16.21
CA ALA A 50 -30.96 -21.29 -17.12
C ALA A 50 -30.66 -19.80 -17.45
N ALA A 51 -31.70 -18.96 -17.53
CA ALA A 51 -31.54 -17.52 -17.74
C ALA A 51 -30.86 -16.84 -16.53
N ILE A 52 -31.23 -17.25 -15.31
CA ILE A 52 -30.59 -16.76 -14.08
C ILE A 52 -29.14 -17.25 -14.02
N ALA A 53 -28.88 -18.54 -14.30
CA ALA A 53 -27.52 -19.08 -14.38
C ALA A 53 -26.63 -18.33 -15.39
N THR A 54 -27.17 -18.00 -16.56
CA THR A 54 -26.48 -17.19 -17.57
C THR A 54 -26.15 -15.79 -17.03
N THR A 55 -27.08 -15.15 -16.31
CA THR A 55 -26.85 -13.84 -15.69
C THR A 55 -25.78 -13.91 -14.60
N ILE A 56 -25.83 -14.92 -13.73
CA ILE A 56 -24.85 -15.13 -12.66
C ILE A 56 -23.46 -15.27 -13.26
N THR A 57 -23.29 -16.15 -14.26
CA THR A 57 -21.98 -16.37 -14.87
C THR A 57 -21.48 -15.10 -15.57
N ALA A 58 -22.30 -14.45 -16.39
CA ALA A 58 -21.92 -13.21 -17.09
C ALA A 58 -21.47 -12.09 -16.14
N LYS A 59 -22.05 -12.02 -14.94
CA LYS A 59 -21.72 -11.02 -13.90
C LYS A 59 -20.78 -11.53 -12.81
N SER A 60 -20.13 -12.66 -13.01
CA SER A 60 -19.14 -13.22 -12.07
C SER A 60 -17.73 -13.11 -12.63
N GLY A 61 -16.80 -12.61 -11.81
CA GLY A 61 -15.44 -12.37 -12.23
C GLY A 61 -14.40 -12.54 -11.13
N SER A 62 -13.17 -12.81 -11.56
CA SER A 62 -11.98 -12.80 -10.71
C SER A 62 -11.66 -11.40 -10.19
N HIS A 63 -12.03 -10.35 -10.93
CA HIS A 63 -11.87 -8.95 -10.57
C HIS A 63 -13.21 -8.24 -10.75
N LEU A 64 -13.65 -7.51 -9.72
CA LEU A 64 -14.89 -6.74 -9.75
C LEU A 64 -14.55 -5.25 -9.83
N LEU A 65 -14.88 -4.58 -10.93
CA LEU A 65 -14.57 -3.15 -11.11
C LEU A 65 -15.35 -2.27 -10.13
N LYS A 66 -16.48 -2.74 -9.62
CA LYS A 66 -17.23 -2.11 -8.53
C LYS A 66 -16.43 -1.95 -7.23
N LEU A 67 -15.33 -2.70 -7.05
CA LEU A 67 -14.40 -2.53 -5.93
C LEU A 67 -13.43 -1.35 -6.12
N VAL A 68 -13.29 -0.85 -7.34
CA VAL A 68 -12.50 0.35 -7.67
C VAL A 68 -13.44 1.56 -7.77
N SER A 69 -14.50 1.43 -8.56
CA SER A 69 -15.53 2.45 -8.76
C SER A 69 -16.92 1.84 -8.54
N PRO A 70 -17.59 2.11 -7.41
CA PRO A 70 -18.88 1.49 -7.07
C PRO A 70 -20.03 1.75 -8.04
N ARG A 71 -19.90 2.76 -8.92
CA ARG A 71 -20.93 3.17 -9.90
C ARG A 71 -20.90 2.36 -11.20
N VAL A 72 -19.86 1.57 -11.42
CA VAL A 72 -19.69 0.78 -12.65
C VAL A 72 -20.73 -0.32 -12.70
N ASP A 73 -21.44 -0.46 -13.82
CA ASP A 73 -22.41 -1.53 -14.03
C ASP A 73 -22.38 -2.03 -15.49
N GLY A 74 -23.17 -3.07 -15.77
CA GLY A 74 -23.31 -3.67 -17.10
C GLY A 74 -22.14 -4.57 -17.51
N ASP A 75 -21.97 -4.75 -18.81
CA ASP A 75 -20.97 -5.64 -19.44
C ASP A 75 -19.51 -5.34 -19.08
N HIS A 76 -19.25 -4.20 -18.46
CA HIS A 76 -17.90 -3.74 -18.12
C HIS A 76 -17.57 -3.93 -16.65
N ALA A 77 -18.47 -4.49 -15.84
CA ALA A 77 -18.32 -4.50 -14.38
C ALA A 77 -17.37 -5.58 -13.84
N VAL A 78 -17.02 -6.59 -14.64
CA VAL A 78 -16.23 -7.75 -14.19
C VAL A 78 -15.14 -8.12 -15.20
N LEU A 79 -14.03 -8.66 -14.69
CA LEU A 79 -12.96 -9.26 -15.49
C LEU A 79 -12.67 -10.68 -15.01
N ARG A 80 -12.35 -11.58 -15.95
CA ARG A 80 -11.84 -12.92 -15.69
C ARG A 80 -10.40 -12.98 -16.18
N ILE A 81 -9.47 -12.92 -15.24
CA ILE A 81 -8.03 -12.95 -15.48
C ILE A 81 -7.51 -14.10 -14.63
N ASP A 82 -6.98 -15.11 -15.31
CA ASP A 82 -6.32 -16.22 -14.65
C ASP A 82 -4.90 -15.80 -14.22
N PRO A 83 -4.39 -16.31 -13.09
CA PRO A 83 -3.04 -15.98 -12.66
C PRO A 83 -2.04 -16.51 -13.69
N PRO A 84 -1.05 -15.71 -14.11
CA PRO A 84 -0.01 -16.20 -15.01
C PRO A 84 0.69 -17.39 -14.32
N GLN A 85 0.84 -18.50 -15.05
CA GLN A 85 1.48 -19.75 -14.60
C GLN A 85 0.71 -20.61 -13.58
N ALA A 86 -0.58 -20.34 -13.33
CA ALA A 86 -1.40 -21.24 -12.52
C ALA A 86 -1.96 -22.40 -13.34
N ASN A 87 -1.84 -23.64 -12.82
CA ASN A 87 -2.53 -24.83 -13.36
C ASN A 87 -4.02 -24.87 -13.01
N ARG A 88 -4.60 -23.77 -12.52
CA ARG A 88 -5.98 -23.66 -12.04
C ARG A 88 -6.56 -22.32 -12.48
N ARG A 89 -7.85 -22.32 -12.81
CA ARG A 89 -8.60 -21.09 -13.11
C ARG A 89 -8.78 -20.26 -11.85
N ALA A 90 -8.80 -18.93 -12.01
CA ALA A 90 -9.02 -18.01 -10.90
C ALA A 90 -10.36 -18.26 -10.20
N SER A 91 -10.36 -18.13 -8.86
CA SER A 91 -11.61 -18.03 -8.11
C SER A 91 -12.34 -16.74 -8.49
N ILE A 92 -13.64 -16.84 -8.73
CA ILE A 92 -14.49 -15.73 -9.15
C ILE A 92 -15.52 -15.42 -8.06
N LEU A 93 -16.02 -14.19 -8.02
CA LEU A 93 -17.12 -13.78 -7.14
C LEU A 93 -18.28 -13.20 -7.97
N PRO A 94 -19.53 -13.36 -7.51
CA PRO A 94 -20.70 -12.83 -8.21
C PRO A 94 -20.90 -11.34 -7.93
N SER A 95 -21.17 -10.55 -8.96
CA SER A 95 -21.53 -9.13 -8.90
C SER A 95 -22.91 -8.91 -9.56
N VAL A 96 -23.92 -9.58 -9.03
CA VAL A 96 -25.31 -9.54 -9.51
C VAL A 96 -26.16 -8.53 -8.74
N ASN A 97 -27.39 -8.32 -9.20
CA ASN A 97 -28.39 -7.51 -8.50
C ASN A 97 -28.98 -8.27 -7.30
N ALA A 98 -29.59 -7.54 -6.37
CA ALA A 98 -30.16 -8.11 -5.14
C ALA A 98 -31.12 -9.30 -5.34
N PRO A 99 -32.03 -9.31 -6.34
CA PRO A 99 -32.93 -10.44 -6.57
C PRO A 99 -32.21 -11.75 -6.89
N ASP A 100 -30.99 -11.69 -7.43
CA ASP A 100 -30.25 -12.87 -7.87
C ASP A 100 -29.29 -13.41 -6.80
N ILE A 101 -29.14 -12.71 -5.67
CA ILE A 101 -28.23 -13.09 -4.58
C ILE A 101 -28.56 -14.47 -3.99
N PRO A 102 -29.85 -14.86 -3.75
CA PRO A 102 -30.17 -16.20 -3.25
C PRO A 102 -29.65 -17.31 -4.18
N PHE A 103 -29.77 -17.13 -5.48
CA PHE A 103 -29.26 -18.09 -6.47
C PHE A 103 -27.74 -18.13 -6.49
N CYS A 104 -27.08 -16.96 -6.37
CA CYS A 104 -25.63 -16.93 -6.23
C CYS A 104 -25.16 -17.71 -5.00
N LYS A 105 -25.87 -17.62 -3.88
CA LYS A 105 -25.56 -18.42 -2.69
C LYS A 105 -25.68 -19.91 -2.98
N VAL A 106 -26.64 -20.34 -3.81
CA VAL A 106 -26.72 -21.75 -4.20
C VAL A 106 -25.48 -22.22 -4.96
N VAL A 107 -25.07 -21.48 -5.98
CA VAL A 107 -23.99 -21.92 -6.88
C VAL A 107 -22.59 -21.68 -6.27
N PHE A 108 -22.44 -20.65 -5.44
CA PHE A 108 -21.16 -20.25 -4.82
C PHE A 108 -20.97 -20.74 -3.38
N ARG A 109 -21.96 -21.36 -2.74
CA ARG A 109 -21.75 -21.93 -1.40
C ARG A 109 -20.78 -23.11 -1.50
N PRO A 110 -19.67 -23.12 -0.75
CA PRO A 110 -18.82 -24.29 -0.65
C PRO A 110 -19.54 -25.43 0.06
N LEU A 111 -19.53 -26.63 -0.53
CA LEU A 111 -19.96 -27.87 0.09
C LEU A 111 -18.75 -28.58 0.69
N GLU A 112 -18.90 -29.10 1.90
CA GLU A 112 -17.85 -29.81 2.63
C GLU A 112 -17.99 -31.32 2.38
N VAL A 113 -17.65 -31.80 1.19
CA VAL A 113 -17.66 -33.25 0.92
C VAL A 113 -16.50 -33.92 1.64
N ALA A 114 -16.77 -34.98 2.40
CA ALA A 114 -15.77 -35.71 3.17
C ALA A 114 -14.58 -36.15 2.28
N GLY A 115 -13.36 -35.92 2.76
CA GLY A 115 -12.13 -36.23 2.03
C GLY A 115 -11.67 -35.16 1.04
N ASN A 116 -12.49 -34.12 0.77
CA ASN A 116 -12.16 -33.05 -0.16
C ASN A 116 -12.09 -31.68 0.53
N ALA A 117 -11.38 -30.74 -0.11
CA ALA A 117 -11.44 -29.34 0.29
C ALA A 117 -12.84 -28.76 0.00
N PRO A 118 -13.36 -27.82 0.80
CA PRO A 118 -14.67 -27.23 0.56
C PRO A 118 -14.71 -26.52 -0.80
N MET A 119 -15.63 -26.95 -1.67
CA MET A 119 -15.74 -26.46 -3.05
C MET A 119 -17.20 -26.16 -3.40
N SER A 120 -17.42 -25.07 -4.13
CA SER A 120 -18.74 -24.71 -4.66
C SER A 120 -19.02 -25.39 -6.01
N VAL A 121 -20.27 -25.31 -6.49
CA VAL A 121 -20.61 -25.77 -7.85
C VAL A 121 -19.76 -25.06 -8.91
N VAL A 122 -19.51 -23.75 -8.72
CA VAL A 122 -18.59 -22.99 -9.59
C VAL A 122 -17.18 -23.56 -9.57
N ASP A 123 -16.65 -23.91 -8.39
CA ASP A 123 -15.30 -24.46 -8.27
C ASP A 123 -15.19 -25.83 -8.94
N HIS A 124 -16.18 -26.71 -8.77
CA HIS A 124 -16.23 -28.02 -9.43
C HIS A 124 -16.34 -27.92 -10.96
N ILE A 125 -16.95 -26.86 -11.50
CA ILE A 125 -16.97 -26.60 -12.95
C ILE A 125 -15.62 -26.08 -13.44
N LEU A 126 -15.02 -25.10 -12.76
CA LEU A 126 -13.80 -24.43 -13.20
C LEU A 126 -12.52 -25.25 -12.98
N ASN A 127 -12.48 -26.01 -11.88
CA ASN A 127 -11.31 -26.75 -11.41
C ASN A 127 -11.74 -28.15 -10.92
N PRO A 128 -12.14 -29.06 -11.83
CA PRO A 128 -12.70 -30.35 -11.46
C PRO A 128 -11.69 -31.23 -10.70
N VAL A 129 -12.20 -31.88 -9.65
CA VAL A 129 -11.60 -33.00 -8.89
C VAL A 129 -12.38 -34.30 -9.14
N GLU A 130 -11.89 -35.43 -8.63
CA GLU A 130 -12.44 -36.79 -8.85
C GLU A 130 -13.97 -36.87 -8.70
N ASP A 131 -14.51 -36.35 -7.58
CA ASP A 131 -15.94 -36.43 -7.27
C ASP A 131 -16.83 -35.38 -7.99
N SER A 132 -16.23 -34.49 -8.80
CA SER A 132 -16.98 -33.37 -9.40
C SER A 132 -18.07 -33.85 -10.35
N SER A 133 -17.85 -34.96 -11.05
CA SER A 133 -18.82 -35.50 -12.01
C SER A 133 -20.13 -35.91 -11.32
N ALA A 134 -20.04 -36.63 -10.20
CA ALA A 134 -21.17 -37.07 -9.40
C ALA A 134 -21.90 -35.88 -8.75
N LEU A 135 -21.15 -34.96 -8.14
CA LEU A 135 -21.72 -33.77 -7.51
C LEU A 135 -22.46 -32.88 -8.52
N LEU A 136 -21.88 -32.64 -9.70
CA LEU A 136 -22.53 -31.85 -10.74
C LEU A 136 -23.75 -32.57 -11.33
N ALA A 137 -23.72 -33.90 -11.43
CA ALA A 137 -24.89 -34.66 -11.86
C ALA A 137 -26.06 -34.52 -10.87
N ASP A 138 -25.80 -34.57 -9.57
CA ASP A 138 -26.84 -34.35 -8.56
C ASP A 138 -27.36 -32.92 -8.55
N PHE A 139 -26.49 -31.92 -8.76
CA PHE A 139 -26.94 -30.54 -8.98
C PHE A 139 -27.90 -30.43 -10.17
N GLY A 140 -27.55 -31.04 -11.30
CA GLY A 140 -28.39 -31.07 -12.50
C GLY A 140 -29.72 -31.80 -12.30
N ARG A 141 -29.77 -32.85 -11.48
CA ARG A 141 -31.03 -33.54 -11.13
C ARG A 141 -31.96 -32.67 -10.30
N VAL A 142 -31.42 -31.85 -9.39
CA VAL A 142 -32.23 -31.04 -8.47
C VAL A 142 -32.69 -29.74 -9.10
N PHE A 143 -31.79 -29.05 -9.82
CA PHE A 143 -32.05 -27.71 -10.36
C PHE A 143 -32.33 -27.67 -11.86
N GLY A 144 -32.09 -28.77 -12.57
CA GLY A 144 -32.26 -28.87 -14.04
C GLY A 144 -30.92 -29.01 -14.76
N ALA A 145 -30.89 -29.90 -15.77
CA ALA A 145 -29.72 -30.09 -16.61
C ALA A 145 -29.40 -28.83 -17.44
N ASP A 146 -30.44 -28.12 -17.89
CA ASP A 146 -30.34 -26.84 -18.60
C ASP A 146 -29.65 -25.75 -17.75
N VAL A 147 -29.91 -25.73 -16.44
CA VAL A 147 -29.24 -24.83 -15.50
C VAL A 147 -27.75 -25.14 -15.41
N LEU A 148 -27.40 -26.42 -15.25
CA LEU A 148 -26.01 -26.86 -15.19
C LEU A 148 -25.26 -26.56 -16.50
N ASP A 149 -25.90 -26.79 -17.64
CA ASP A 149 -25.31 -26.52 -18.95
C ASP A 149 -25.10 -25.03 -19.17
N ALA A 150 -26.05 -24.18 -18.75
CA ALA A 150 -25.89 -22.73 -18.77
C ALA A 150 -24.72 -22.25 -17.88
N LEU A 151 -24.56 -22.85 -16.68
CA LEU A 151 -23.40 -22.56 -15.81
C LEU A 151 -22.09 -22.97 -16.48
N ARG A 152 -22.00 -24.19 -17.03
CA ARG A 152 -20.82 -24.69 -17.73
C ARG A 152 -20.45 -23.81 -18.92
N ALA A 153 -21.42 -23.51 -19.78
CA ALA A 153 -21.22 -22.64 -20.94
C ALA A 153 -20.72 -21.25 -20.50
N GLY A 154 -21.35 -20.64 -19.50
CA GLY A 154 -20.98 -19.31 -19.03
C GLY A 154 -19.63 -19.23 -18.29
N LEU A 155 -19.17 -20.32 -17.66
CA LEU A 155 -17.93 -20.38 -16.88
C LEU A 155 -16.73 -20.85 -17.70
N LEU A 156 -16.91 -21.85 -18.56
CA LEU A 156 -15.83 -22.47 -19.31
C LEU A 156 -15.46 -21.70 -20.58
N ASN A 157 -16.45 -21.05 -21.23
CA ASN A 157 -16.21 -20.22 -22.39
C ASN A 157 -15.40 -18.96 -22.03
N PRO A 158 -14.56 -18.46 -22.96
CA PRO A 158 -13.85 -17.21 -22.77
C PRO A 158 -14.80 -16.08 -22.40
N ALA A 159 -14.49 -15.36 -21.32
CA ALA A 159 -15.26 -14.18 -20.95
C ALA A 159 -15.03 -13.06 -21.98
N LYS A 160 -16.08 -12.28 -22.25
CA LYS A 160 -15.98 -11.07 -23.07
C LYS A 160 -14.97 -10.11 -22.42
N VAL A 161 -13.94 -9.75 -23.16
CA VAL A 161 -12.95 -8.76 -22.71
C VAL A 161 -13.54 -7.36 -22.89
N PRO A 162 -13.68 -6.55 -21.82
CA PRO A 162 -14.14 -5.17 -21.96
C PRO A 162 -13.14 -4.35 -22.79
N LEU A 163 -13.61 -3.75 -23.88
CA LEU A 163 -12.78 -2.89 -24.74
C LEU A 163 -12.76 -1.43 -24.28
N LYS A 164 -13.57 -1.09 -23.29
CA LYS A 164 -13.68 0.26 -22.72
C LYS A 164 -13.93 0.19 -21.22
N LEU A 165 -13.49 1.22 -20.51
CA LEU A 165 -13.85 1.42 -19.11
C LEU A 165 -15.34 1.80 -19.02
N GLY A 166 -16.02 1.30 -18.00
CA GLY A 166 -17.39 1.70 -17.69
C GLY A 166 -17.46 3.16 -17.23
N ALA A 167 -18.66 3.71 -17.15
CA ALA A 167 -18.86 5.02 -16.51
C ALA A 167 -18.46 4.93 -15.03
N GLY A 168 -17.49 5.73 -14.59
CA GLY A 168 -17.01 5.70 -13.21
C GLY A 168 -15.68 6.40 -12.98
N GLU A 169 -15.26 6.45 -11.73
CA GLU A 169 -14.01 7.06 -11.27
C GLU A 169 -12.92 5.98 -11.21
N PHE A 170 -12.13 5.87 -12.29
CA PHE A 170 -11.03 4.92 -12.33
C PHE A 170 -9.69 5.65 -12.15
N PRO A 171 -8.79 5.15 -11.28
CA PRO A 171 -7.42 5.62 -11.30
C PRO A 171 -6.78 5.21 -12.62
N ILE A 172 -6.21 6.19 -13.33
CA ILE A 172 -5.43 5.96 -14.55
C ILE A 172 -4.02 6.44 -14.25
N ILE A 173 -3.07 5.51 -14.34
CA ILE A 173 -1.65 5.76 -14.16
C ILE A 173 -1.01 5.76 -15.55
N PHE A 174 -0.28 6.82 -15.86
CA PHE A 174 0.50 6.91 -17.09
C PHE A 174 1.90 6.35 -16.82
N VAL A 175 2.30 5.34 -17.58
CA VAL A 175 3.62 4.71 -17.47
C VAL A 175 4.35 4.88 -18.80
N PRO A 176 5.55 5.48 -18.82
CA PRO A 176 6.28 5.73 -20.06
C PRO A 176 6.67 4.40 -20.72
N ARG A 177 6.59 4.33 -22.05
CA ARG A 177 7.07 3.19 -22.84
C ARG A 177 8.49 3.40 -23.33
N ALA A 178 9.23 2.30 -23.42
CA ALA A 178 10.43 2.25 -24.23
C ALA A 178 10.04 2.55 -25.70
N GLY A 179 10.60 3.62 -26.27
CA GLY A 179 10.27 4.09 -27.62
C GLY A 179 9.32 5.30 -27.70
N GLY A 180 8.88 5.84 -26.56
CA GLY A 180 8.06 7.05 -26.49
C GLY A 180 6.56 6.79 -26.30
N GLY A 181 5.86 7.82 -25.83
CA GLY A 181 4.44 7.75 -25.44
C GLY A 181 4.19 7.00 -24.13
N ASP A 182 2.93 7.00 -23.69
CA ASP A 182 2.52 6.46 -22.39
C ASP A 182 1.59 5.25 -22.55
N LEU A 183 1.68 4.31 -21.59
CA LEU A 183 0.66 3.31 -21.30
C LEU A 183 -0.27 3.87 -20.24
N GLN A 184 -1.58 3.78 -20.49
CA GLN A 184 -2.59 4.06 -19.48
C GLN A 184 -2.94 2.75 -18.78
N ILE A 185 -2.76 2.73 -17.46
CA ILE A 185 -2.97 1.55 -16.63
C ILE A 185 -3.97 1.88 -15.54
N THR A 186 -5.04 1.09 -15.46
CA THR A 186 -5.95 1.09 -14.30
C THR A 186 -5.66 -0.13 -13.44
N PRO A 187 -5.11 0.04 -12.23
CA PRO A 187 -4.86 -1.08 -11.34
C PRO A 187 -6.20 -1.65 -10.84
N VAL A 188 -6.36 -2.96 -11.00
CA VAL A 188 -7.50 -3.72 -10.48
C VAL A 188 -6.95 -4.84 -9.59
N SER A 189 -7.60 -5.09 -8.46
CA SER A 189 -7.22 -6.19 -7.56
C SER A 189 -8.16 -7.38 -7.74
N PRO A 190 -7.68 -8.63 -7.62
CA PRO A 190 -8.56 -9.79 -7.61
C PRO A 190 -9.54 -9.68 -6.44
N ALA A 191 -10.80 -10.03 -6.67
CA ALA A 191 -11.88 -9.91 -5.70
C ALA A 191 -11.64 -10.78 -4.45
N SER A 192 -10.99 -11.93 -4.63
CA SER A 192 -10.56 -12.83 -3.55
C SER A 192 -9.63 -12.15 -2.54
N THR A 193 -8.79 -11.21 -2.98
CA THR A 193 -7.85 -10.50 -2.08
C THR A 193 -8.56 -9.55 -1.12
N PHE A 194 -9.78 -9.11 -1.45
CA PHE A 194 -10.53 -8.14 -0.65
C PHE A 194 -10.81 -8.66 0.77
N MET A 195 -11.14 -9.95 0.88
CA MET A 195 -11.38 -10.65 2.15
C MET A 195 -10.17 -11.46 2.63
N GLY A 196 -9.16 -11.67 1.77
CA GLY A 196 -7.95 -12.45 2.11
C GLY A 196 -7.21 -11.92 3.34
N ILE A 197 -6.99 -10.59 3.41
CA ILE A 197 -6.29 -9.98 4.56
C ILE A 197 -7.09 -10.12 5.86
N LYS A 198 -8.42 -10.14 5.79
CA LYS A 198 -9.25 -10.35 6.98
C LYS A 198 -9.00 -11.73 7.59
N ARG A 199 -8.86 -12.77 6.77
CA ARG A 199 -8.53 -14.13 7.24
C ARG A 199 -7.18 -14.18 7.96
N VAL A 200 -6.19 -13.41 7.50
CA VAL A 200 -4.90 -13.27 8.19
C VAL A 200 -5.09 -12.63 9.57
N SER A 201 -5.98 -11.64 9.67
CA SER A 201 -6.25 -10.97 10.95
C SER A 201 -7.08 -11.79 11.93
N ASP A 202 -7.91 -12.72 11.46
CA ASP A 202 -8.77 -13.54 12.32
C ASP A 202 -7.94 -14.40 13.28
N ALA A 203 -6.72 -14.81 12.87
CA ALA A 203 -5.77 -15.54 13.72
C ALA A 203 -5.30 -14.75 14.96
N TYR A 204 -5.34 -13.40 14.96
CA TYR A 204 -5.02 -12.61 16.14
C TYR A 204 -6.06 -12.74 17.26
N PHE A 205 -7.28 -13.18 16.92
CA PHE A 205 -8.40 -13.27 17.85
C PHE A 205 -8.69 -14.70 18.31
N LEU A 206 -7.92 -15.69 17.82
CA LEU A 206 -8.01 -17.08 18.30
C LEU A 206 -7.39 -17.22 19.70
N PRO A 207 -7.91 -18.11 20.56
CA PRO A 207 -7.34 -18.38 21.88
C PRO A 207 -5.89 -18.87 21.78
N LYS A 208 -5.03 -18.39 22.69
CA LYS A 208 -3.63 -18.82 22.77
C LYS A 208 -3.54 -20.29 23.18
N THR A 209 -2.83 -21.10 22.39
CA THR A 209 -2.37 -22.44 22.78
C THR A 209 -0.85 -22.51 22.76
N ALA A 210 -0.25 -23.50 23.42
CA ALA A 210 1.21 -23.69 23.41
C ALA A 210 1.76 -23.88 22.00
N ASP A 211 0.98 -24.54 21.13
CA ASP A 211 1.34 -24.84 19.74
C ASP A 211 1.01 -23.71 18.75
N ASN A 212 0.34 -22.64 19.20
CA ASN A 212 -0.11 -21.55 18.33
C ASN A 212 0.05 -20.18 19.02
N PRO A 213 1.28 -19.66 19.14
CA PRO A 213 1.53 -18.33 19.67
C PRO A 213 0.89 -17.26 18.76
N HIS A 214 0.43 -16.15 19.34
CA HIS A 214 -0.14 -15.06 18.53
C HIS A 214 0.87 -14.56 17.49
N PRO A 215 0.44 -14.36 16.24
CA PRO A 215 1.31 -13.75 15.24
C PRO A 215 1.72 -12.33 15.67
N LEU A 216 2.87 -11.86 15.17
CA LEU A 216 3.33 -10.47 15.35
C LEU A 216 2.23 -9.50 14.92
N ARG A 217 1.77 -8.66 15.85
CA ARG A 217 0.66 -7.72 15.59
C ARG A 217 1.10 -6.65 14.59
N ALA A 218 0.65 -6.79 13.35
CA ALA A 218 0.69 -5.71 12.37
C ALA A 218 -0.31 -4.59 12.71
N ARG A 219 -0.06 -3.38 12.20
CA ARG A 219 -1.02 -2.27 12.26
C ARG A 219 -1.98 -2.39 11.08
N TRP A 220 -3.28 -2.34 11.37
CA TRP A 220 -4.33 -2.51 10.36
C TRP A 220 -5.19 -1.26 10.26
N THR A 221 -5.60 -0.90 9.04
CA THR A 221 -6.64 0.08 8.80
C THR A 221 -7.86 -0.57 8.13
N LYS A 222 -9.06 -0.14 8.54
CA LYS A 222 -10.33 -0.59 7.97
C LYS A 222 -10.82 0.48 7.01
N GLN A 223 -11.06 0.11 5.76
CA GLN A 223 -11.57 1.02 4.74
C GLN A 223 -12.88 0.49 4.17
N ALA A 224 -13.95 1.27 4.29
CA ALA A 224 -15.20 1.01 3.59
C ALA A 224 -15.08 1.48 2.14
N VAL A 225 -15.42 0.60 1.18
CA VAL A 225 -15.46 0.94 -0.25
C VAL A 225 -16.85 1.41 -0.68
N SER A 226 -17.88 0.97 0.04
CA SER A 226 -19.27 1.38 -0.15
C SER A 226 -20.01 1.25 1.18
N SER A 227 -21.03 2.08 1.38
CA SER A 227 -21.99 1.92 2.48
C SER A 227 -22.92 0.71 2.27
N LYS A 228 -22.99 0.18 1.03
CA LYS A 228 -23.78 -0.99 0.64
C LYS A 228 -22.93 -2.01 -0.13
N PRO A 229 -22.02 -2.75 0.54
CA PRO A 229 -21.12 -3.72 -0.10
C PRO A 229 -21.86 -4.83 -0.87
N GLN A 230 -23.09 -5.15 -0.47
CA GLN A 230 -23.97 -6.10 -1.17
C GLN A 230 -24.28 -5.69 -2.62
N ASN A 231 -24.18 -4.41 -2.96
CA ASN A 231 -24.37 -3.92 -4.34
C ASN A 231 -23.15 -4.17 -5.23
N ILE A 232 -21.99 -4.46 -4.61
CA ILE A 232 -20.75 -4.85 -5.28
C ILE A 232 -20.73 -6.36 -5.44
N SER A 233 -20.91 -7.09 -4.33
CA SER A 233 -21.03 -8.55 -4.32
C SER A 233 -21.67 -8.98 -3.02
N GLY A 234 -22.66 -9.88 -3.09
CA GLY A 234 -23.22 -10.51 -1.89
C GLY A 234 -22.20 -11.37 -1.12
N ALA A 235 -21.11 -11.78 -1.77
CA ALA A 235 -20.04 -12.60 -1.18
C ALA A 235 -19.00 -11.76 -0.42
N ILE A 236 -19.02 -10.43 -0.57
CA ILE A 236 -18.10 -9.50 0.10
C ILE A 236 -18.84 -8.83 1.27
N GLY A 237 -18.30 -8.99 2.47
CA GLY A 237 -18.93 -8.48 3.69
C GLY A 237 -18.01 -7.57 4.50
N GLY A 238 -18.52 -6.39 4.88
CA GLY A 238 -17.85 -5.45 5.77
C GLY A 238 -16.71 -4.66 5.11
N PRO A 239 -15.95 -3.89 5.90
CA PRO A 239 -14.84 -3.08 5.40
C PRO A 239 -13.65 -3.94 4.98
N ARG A 240 -12.91 -3.47 3.98
CA ARG A 240 -11.61 -4.04 3.59
C ARG A 240 -10.59 -3.77 4.69
N LEU A 241 -9.82 -4.77 5.07
CA LEU A 241 -8.65 -4.59 5.93
C LEU A 241 -7.41 -4.33 5.06
N ARG A 242 -6.61 -3.32 5.42
CA ARG A 242 -5.33 -3.01 4.76
C ARG A 242 -4.22 -2.99 5.80
N PHE A 243 -3.05 -3.50 5.41
CA PHE A 243 -1.82 -3.35 6.19
C PHE A 243 -1.43 -1.87 6.20
N MET A 244 -1.14 -1.33 7.38
CA MET A 244 -0.58 0.00 7.53
C MET A 244 0.94 -0.14 7.56
N ALA A 245 1.59 0.20 6.44
CA ALA A 245 3.03 0.37 6.42
C ALA A 245 3.37 1.58 7.30
N SER A 246 4.09 1.35 8.39
CA SER A 246 4.82 2.42 9.04
C SER A 246 5.94 2.81 8.09
N MET A 247 5.86 4.02 7.55
CA MET A 247 7.02 4.61 6.89
C MET A 247 8.20 4.58 7.88
N PRO A 248 9.44 4.34 7.42
CA PRO A 248 10.60 4.44 8.29
C PRO A 248 10.57 5.80 9.00
N THR A 249 11.01 5.83 10.26
CA THR A 249 11.12 7.08 11.02
C THR A 249 11.85 8.09 10.14
N VAL A 250 11.17 9.16 9.78
CA VAL A 250 11.75 10.18 8.90
C VAL A 250 12.98 10.71 9.64
N MET A 251 14.18 10.54 9.06
CA MET A 251 15.39 11.15 9.62
C MET A 251 15.10 12.62 9.85
N GLN A 252 15.45 13.12 11.04
CA GLN A 252 15.31 14.56 11.28
C GLN A 252 16.20 15.31 10.28
N GLN A 253 15.86 16.55 9.96
CA GLN A 253 16.56 17.29 8.90
C GLN A 253 18.07 17.37 9.13
N ALA A 254 18.51 17.48 10.39
CA ALA A 254 19.92 17.45 10.78
C ALA A 254 20.57 16.09 10.48
N GLU A 255 19.97 14.99 10.92
CA GLU A 255 20.43 13.62 10.63
C GLU A 255 20.50 13.34 9.12
N ALA A 256 19.50 13.81 8.37
CA ALA A 256 19.47 13.65 6.91
C ALA A 256 20.54 14.50 6.19
N GLU A 257 20.90 15.67 6.73
CA GLU A 257 22.00 16.48 6.22
C GLU A 257 23.36 15.84 6.53
N LEU A 258 23.52 15.34 7.75
CA LEU A 258 24.71 14.64 8.20
C LEU A 258 24.94 13.34 7.41
N HIS A 259 23.91 12.51 7.26
CA HIS A 259 23.96 11.30 6.45
C HIS A 259 24.28 11.62 4.98
N ARG A 260 23.69 12.67 4.41
CA ARG A 260 24.04 13.10 3.04
C ARG A 260 25.50 13.51 2.93
N PHE A 261 26.02 14.29 3.88
CA PHE A 261 27.43 14.69 3.89
C PHE A 261 28.37 13.47 4.01
N ALA A 262 28.08 12.54 4.93
CA ALA A 262 28.83 11.30 5.09
C ALA A 262 28.88 10.44 3.80
N GLN A 263 27.81 10.49 3.01
CA GLN A 263 27.71 9.82 1.70
C GLN A 263 28.28 10.63 0.52
N GLY A 264 29.02 11.73 0.79
CA GLY A 264 29.65 12.58 -0.23
C GLY A 264 28.74 13.66 -0.82
N GLY A 265 27.60 13.93 -0.19
CA GLY A 265 26.77 15.09 -0.46
C GLY A 265 27.36 16.37 0.14
N GLY A 266 26.63 17.48 0.00
CA GLY A 266 27.11 18.75 0.52
C GLY A 266 26.97 18.88 2.04
N PHE A 267 27.89 19.62 2.66
CA PHE A 267 27.95 19.93 4.10
C PHE A 267 26.59 20.40 4.70
N PRO A 268 26.28 20.10 5.97
CA PRO A 268 25.10 20.63 6.66
C PRO A 268 25.04 22.16 6.67
N ARG A 269 23.83 22.73 6.80
CA ARG A 269 23.68 24.18 6.91
C ARG A 269 23.89 24.63 8.35
N TRP A 270 24.60 25.75 8.55
CA TRP A 270 24.72 26.35 9.87
C TRP A 270 23.47 27.19 10.17
N ARG A 271 22.62 26.66 11.06
CA ARG A 271 21.26 27.18 11.34
C ARG A 271 21.16 28.00 12.61
N GLU A 272 22.26 28.18 13.35
CA GLU A 272 22.23 28.98 14.57
C GLU A 272 21.87 30.43 14.27
N ASP A 273 20.98 30.95 15.13
CA ASP A 273 20.46 32.30 15.02
C ASP A 273 21.56 33.33 15.32
N GLY A 274 21.60 34.40 14.53
CA GLY A 274 22.47 35.55 14.77
C GLY A 274 23.83 35.52 14.06
N ILE A 275 24.27 34.38 13.52
CA ILE A 275 25.51 34.32 12.71
C ILE A 275 25.40 35.19 11.43
N ASP A 276 24.22 35.30 10.82
CA ASP A 276 23.93 36.26 9.74
C ASP A 276 24.23 37.71 10.17
N ARG A 277 23.73 38.10 11.35
CA ARG A 277 23.96 39.43 11.92
C ARG A 277 25.43 39.66 12.24
N GLN A 278 26.14 38.63 12.69
CA GLN A 278 27.58 38.73 12.96
C GLN A 278 28.37 38.96 11.67
N VAL A 279 28.08 38.20 10.60
CA VAL A 279 28.74 38.38 9.28
C VAL A 279 28.42 39.76 8.69
N LEU A 280 27.17 40.20 8.76
CA LEU A 280 26.78 41.54 8.29
C LEU A 280 27.40 42.66 9.15
N GLY A 281 27.49 42.46 10.46
CA GLY A 281 28.15 43.39 11.38
C GLY A 281 29.67 43.46 11.16
N TYR A 282 30.30 42.36 10.72
CA TYR A 282 31.67 42.36 10.23
C TYR A 282 31.79 43.12 8.90
N ALA A 283 30.89 42.87 7.94
CA ALA A 283 30.89 43.57 6.65
C ALA A 283 30.76 45.09 6.81
N GLN A 284 29.87 45.55 7.70
CA GLN A 284 29.71 46.97 8.02
C GLN A 284 30.97 47.58 8.65
N ALA A 285 31.62 46.86 9.57
CA ALA A 285 32.87 47.32 10.18
C ALA A 285 34.01 47.39 9.16
N LEU A 286 34.07 46.42 8.23
CA LEU A 286 35.05 46.39 7.15
C LEU A 286 34.89 47.60 6.21
N ASP A 287 33.66 47.99 5.91
CA ASP A 287 33.41 49.17 5.08
C ASP A 287 33.71 50.48 5.83
N ALA A 288 33.37 50.55 7.11
CA ALA A 288 33.70 51.70 7.97
C ALA A 288 35.22 51.92 8.10
N ASP A 289 36.01 50.86 8.21
CA ASP A 289 37.49 50.93 8.31
C ASP A 289 38.15 51.57 7.07
N ARG A 290 37.48 51.53 5.91
CA ARG A 290 37.93 52.23 4.70
C ARG A 290 37.83 53.75 4.83
N THR A 291 36.90 54.24 5.65
CA THR A 291 36.59 55.68 5.80
C THR A 291 37.25 56.31 7.01
N TYR A 292 37.34 55.57 8.13
CA TYR A 292 37.98 56.03 9.36
C TYR A 292 38.72 54.86 10.01
N ASN A 293 40.03 55.03 10.20
CA ASN A 293 40.92 53.95 10.60
C ASN A 293 41.86 54.39 11.72
N ASN A 294 41.71 53.78 12.90
CA ASN A 294 42.64 53.91 14.00
C ASN A 294 42.99 52.51 14.57
N ALA A 295 43.95 52.44 15.49
CA ALA A 295 44.41 51.16 16.04
C ALA A 295 43.29 50.36 16.70
N ASP A 296 42.38 51.03 17.42
CA ASP A 296 41.27 50.40 18.13
C ASP A 296 40.20 49.85 17.17
N THR A 297 39.90 50.55 16.07
CA THR A 297 38.94 50.09 15.06
C THR A 297 39.48 48.87 14.31
N ARG A 298 40.78 48.82 14.01
CA ARG A 298 41.42 47.63 13.42
C ARG A 298 41.41 46.45 14.37
N ALA A 299 41.75 46.65 15.65
CA ALA A 299 41.72 45.59 16.65
C ALA A 299 40.30 45.02 16.83
N ALA A 300 39.29 45.88 16.81
CA ALA A 300 37.88 45.45 16.85
C ALA A 300 37.45 44.68 15.59
N LEU A 301 37.92 45.10 14.40
CA LEU A 301 37.67 44.40 13.14
C LEU A 301 38.32 43.01 13.10
N ASP A 302 39.58 42.92 13.51
CA ASP A 302 40.33 41.66 13.67
C ASP A 302 39.58 40.71 14.60
N SER A 303 39.17 41.20 15.78
CA SER A 303 38.45 40.41 16.78
C SER A 303 37.11 39.84 16.25
N ARG A 304 36.38 40.63 15.45
CA ARG A 304 35.14 40.15 14.80
C ARG A 304 35.40 39.07 13.77
N ALA A 305 36.43 39.23 12.94
CA ALA A 305 36.82 38.22 11.96
C ALA A 305 37.27 36.93 12.65
N ASP A 306 38.18 37.03 13.63
CA ASP A 306 38.70 35.87 14.36
C ASP A 306 37.60 35.10 15.09
N ARG A 307 36.60 35.82 15.64
CA ARG A 307 35.43 35.18 16.25
C ARG A 307 34.64 34.34 15.24
N LEU A 308 34.30 34.91 14.08
CA LEU A 308 33.58 34.19 13.01
C LEU A 308 34.36 32.96 12.54
N ILE A 309 35.68 33.09 12.40
CA ILE A 309 36.59 32.01 11.99
C ILE A 309 36.59 30.88 13.02
N ARG A 310 36.74 31.19 14.32
CA ARG A 310 36.73 30.19 15.40
C ARG A 310 35.39 29.47 15.52
N GLU A 311 34.28 30.21 15.49
CA GLU A 311 32.94 29.61 15.57
C GLU A 311 32.68 28.69 14.36
N ALA A 312 33.10 29.11 13.15
CA ALA A 312 32.96 28.29 11.95
C ALA A 312 33.82 27.04 11.99
N HIS A 313 35.07 27.16 12.45
CA HIS A 313 35.97 26.04 12.64
C HIS A 313 35.39 25.00 13.62
N GLN A 314 34.86 25.46 14.76
CA GLN A 314 34.22 24.57 15.73
C GLN A 314 33.03 23.83 15.11
N PHE A 315 32.15 24.54 14.40
CA PHE A 315 31.02 23.91 13.71
C PHE A 315 31.47 22.90 12.65
N ILE A 316 32.58 23.17 11.94
CA ILE A 316 33.14 22.20 10.99
C ILE A 316 33.62 20.95 11.71
N ALA A 317 34.41 21.11 12.77
CA ALA A 317 34.95 20.01 13.54
C ALA A 317 33.86 19.11 14.14
N ASP A 318 32.81 19.72 14.72
CA ASP A 318 31.69 18.99 15.33
C ASP A 318 30.95 18.12 14.29
N ILE A 319 30.66 18.68 13.11
CA ILE A 319 29.96 17.95 12.04
C ILE A 319 30.84 16.86 11.44
N ILE A 320 32.15 17.08 11.28
CA ILE A 320 33.07 16.04 10.78
C ILE A 320 33.10 14.89 11.79
N ALA A 321 33.29 15.17 13.07
CA ALA A 321 33.30 14.16 14.12
C ALA A 321 32.00 13.34 14.16
N GLU A 322 30.83 13.98 14.01
CA GLU A 322 29.55 13.29 13.93
C GLU A 322 29.39 12.46 12.64
N ALA A 323 29.91 12.95 11.51
CA ALA A 323 29.77 12.29 10.21
C ALA A 323 30.72 11.10 10.04
N GLU A 324 31.87 11.08 10.73
CA GLU A 324 32.85 9.99 10.68
C GLU A 324 32.23 8.64 11.04
N ALA A 325 31.38 8.60 12.06
CA ALA A 325 30.65 7.40 12.47
C ALA A 325 29.73 6.85 11.34
N MET A 326 29.31 7.70 10.40
CA MET A 326 28.42 7.36 9.30
C MET A 326 29.14 7.18 7.95
N ALA A 327 30.42 7.55 7.86
CA ALA A 327 31.15 7.66 6.60
C ALA A 327 31.61 6.31 6.01
N GLN A 328 31.48 5.20 6.75
CA GLN A 328 31.84 3.84 6.30
C GLN A 328 33.23 3.74 5.64
N GLY A 329 34.21 4.47 6.18
CA GLY A 329 35.59 4.49 5.66
C GLY A 329 35.84 5.47 4.50
N ARG A 330 34.87 6.32 4.14
CA ARG A 330 35.07 7.41 3.19
C ARG A 330 35.75 8.60 3.87
N ALA A 331 36.77 9.16 3.23
CA ALA A 331 37.39 10.40 3.68
C ALA A 331 36.39 11.57 3.56
N LEU A 332 36.21 12.30 4.66
CA LEU A 332 35.40 13.51 4.70
C LEU A 332 36.30 14.71 4.41
N MET A 333 35.89 15.56 3.47
CA MET A 333 36.64 16.77 3.14
C MET A 333 35.99 17.97 3.85
N PRO A 334 36.71 18.69 4.73
CA PRO A 334 36.20 19.91 5.33
C PRO A 334 35.93 20.96 4.25
N PRO A 335 34.81 21.69 4.32
CA PRO A 335 34.62 22.90 3.54
C PRO A 335 35.50 24.05 4.05
N ALA A 336 35.78 25.04 3.20
CA ALA A 336 36.44 26.27 3.62
C ALA A 336 35.55 27.10 4.57
N ILE A 337 36.14 27.85 5.48
CA ILE A 337 35.42 28.61 6.53
C ILE A 337 34.39 29.57 5.93
N ALA A 338 34.79 30.32 4.88
CA ALA A 338 33.89 31.22 4.17
C ALA A 338 32.70 30.49 3.52
N GLN A 339 32.90 29.26 3.03
CA GLN A 339 31.81 28.48 2.42
C GLN A 339 30.76 28.08 3.45
N VAL A 340 31.18 27.73 4.66
CA VAL A 340 30.27 27.37 5.76
C VAL A 340 29.45 28.57 6.23
N LEU A 341 30.11 29.71 6.43
CA LEU A 341 29.44 30.97 6.80
C LEU A 341 28.41 31.40 5.73
N LEU A 342 28.70 31.18 4.44
CA LEU A 342 27.76 31.46 3.35
C LEU A 342 26.65 30.42 3.23
N ARG A 343 26.79 29.21 3.79
CA ARG A 343 25.86 28.09 3.64
C ARG A 343 24.69 28.16 4.63
N ARG A 344 23.97 29.29 4.58
CA ARG A 344 22.75 29.58 5.34
C ARG A 344 21.69 30.23 4.45
N SER A 345 20.52 30.52 5.03
CA SER A 345 19.50 31.31 4.36
C SER A 345 19.86 32.79 4.43
N TRP A 346 19.85 33.47 3.29
CA TRP A 346 20.16 34.90 3.16
C TRP A 346 19.06 35.60 2.38
N LYS A 347 18.78 36.87 2.68
CA LYS A 347 18.12 37.74 1.69
C LYS A 347 19.10 38.03 0.56
N LYS A 348 18.58 38.27 -0.65
CA LYS A 348 19.41 38.44 -1.86
C LYS A 348 20.50 39.51 -1.66
N ASP A 349 20.13 40.68 -1.18
CA ASP A 349 21.06 41.81 -1.02
C ASP A 349 22.08 41.57 0.12
N GLU A 350 21.67 40.90 1.18
CA GLU A 350 22.55 40.54 2.32
C GLU A 350 23.59 39.49 1.92
N ARG A 351 23.23 38.57 1.02
CA ARG A 351 24.14 37.53 0.54
C ARG A 351 25.32 38.12 -0.22
N ASP A 352 25.08 39.09 -1.09
CA ASP A 352 26.13 39.71 -1.90
C ASP A 352 27.11 40.48 -1.00
N VAL A 353 26.59 41.18 0.02
CA VAL A 353 27.41 41.84 1.05
C VAL A 353 28.25 40.82 1.82
N ALA A 354 27.66 39.69 2.24
CA ALA A 354 28.38 38.63 2.93
C ALA A 354 29.48 38.01 2.05
N ILE A 355 29.22 37.77 0.77
CA ILE A 355 30.21 37.25 -0.18
C ILE A 355 31.39 38.22 -0.29
N GLN A 356 31.12 39.51 -0.48
CA GLN A 356 32.18 40.53 -0.60
C GLN A 356 33.03 40.64 0.68
N ALA A 357 32.40 40.57 1.86
CA ALA A 357 33.11 40.65 3.13
C ALA A 357 33.98 39.41 3.38
N LEU A 358 33.45 38.21 3.14
CA LEU A 358 34.13 36.93 3.39
C LEU A 358 35.17 36.58 2.33
N SER A 359 35.11 37.20 1.14
CA SER A 359 36.16 37.13 0.10
C SER A 359 37.16 38.29 0.16
N SER A 360 37.04 39.17 1.16
CA SER A 360 37.96 40.31 1.27
C SER A 360 39.39 39.85 1.57
N PRO A 361 40.41 40.62 1.12
CA PRO A 361 41.81 40.35 1.47
C PRO A 361 42.04 40.29 2.98
N HIS A 362 41.33 41.14 3.74
CA HIS A 362 41.38 41.14 5.20
C HIS A 362 40.92 39.80 5.78
N PHE A 363 39.72 39.33 5.42
CA PHE A 363 39.20 38.06 5.96
C PHE A 363 40.10 36.89 5.59
N THR A 364 40.58 36.85 4.33
CA THR A 364 41.49 35.81 3.84
C THR A 364 42.81 35.80 4.61
N ASP A 365 43.38 36.97 4.91
CA ASP A 365 44.59 37.09 5.73
C ASP A 365 44.37 36.61 7.17
N ARG A 366 43.21 36.92 7.76
CA ARG A 366 42.84 36.44 9.11
C ARG A 366 42.70 34.92 9.15
N VAL A 367 42.05 34.32 8.16
CA VAL A 367 41.93 32.87 8.03
C VAL A 367 43.31 32.22 7.92
N ARG A 368 44.20 32.77 7.09
CA ARG A 368 45.58 32.27 6.98
C ARG A 368 46.36 32.41 8.29
N LYS A 369 46.22 33.53 9.00
CA LYS A 369 46.91 33.78 10.27
C LYS A 369 46.40 32.91 11.42
N SER A 370 45.15 32.45 11.37
CA SER A 370 44.61 31.60 12.43
C SER A 370 45.18 30.18 12.39
N GLY A 371 45.65 29.71 11.24
CA GLY A 371 46.13 28.32 11.04
C GLY A 371 45.02 27.27 11.05
N LEU A 372 43.77 27.67 11.35
CA LEU A 372 42.66 26.74 11.60
C LEU A 372 42.18 26.00 10.34
N GLU A 373 42.38 26.55 9.14
CA GLU A 373 42.07 25.79 7.91
C GLU A 373 43.09 24.68 7.62
N GLU A 374 44.32 24.80 8.12
CA GLU A 374 45.34 23.76 8.00
C GLU A 374 45.11 22.63 9.02
N GLU A 375 44.54 22.93 10.19
CA GLU A 375 44.17 21.92 11.20
C GLU A 375 43.01 21.01 10.78
N LEU A 376 42.18 21.47 9.83
CA LEU A 376 41.05 20.70 9.29
C LEU A 376 41.47 19.75 8.15
N GLN A 377 42.59 20.02 7.46
CA GLN A 377 43.08 19.24 6.32
C GLN A 377 43.97 18.08 6.77
#